data_AF-A0A7T8K9C7-F1
#
_entry.id   AF-A0A7T8K9C7-F1
#
_cell.length_a   1.000
_cell.length_b   1.000
_cell.length_c   1.000
_cell.angle_alpha   90.00
_cell.angle_beta   90.00
_cell.angle_gamma   90.00
#
_symmetry.space_group_name_H-M   'P 1'
#
loop_
_entity.id
_entity.type
_entity.pdbx_description
1 polymer ?
#
loop_
_entity_poly.entity_id
_entity_poly.type
_entity_poly.pdbx_seq_one_letter_code
_entity_poly.pdbx_strand_id
1 'polypeptide(L)'
;ERISEVHRLVLQLPEPNKRMLELLCQHLEKNMMTVSNLGVCFGPTLLRAEEETVAAIMDIKFGNVVVEILVDNWRQLLSNEDNSSVSSQKELKNSSSASLTVLPVGVPSPRMISPSHRPPPPYHPPPPPLGGATLAHAVIYNNGPKQ
;
A
#
# COMPACT_ATOMS: atom_id res chain seq x y z
N GLU A 1 11.61 -2.10 -20.48
CA GLU A 1 12.25 -0.94 -19.83
C GLU A 1 11.70 -0.69 -18.43
N ARG A 2 10.45 -0.24 -18.24
CA ARG A 2 9.89 0.06 -16.89
C ARG A 2 9.93 -1.12 -15.91
N ILE A 3 9.52 -2.32 -16.34
CA ILE A 3 9.53 -3.53 -15.50
C ILE A 3 10.96 -3.87 -15.04
N SER A 4 11.93 -3.77 -15.94
CA SER A 4 13.35 -4.03 -15.64
C SER A 4 13.92 -3.06 -14.61
N GLU A 5 13.52 -1.78 -14.69
CA GLU A 5 13.95 -0.78 -13.73
C GLU A 5 13.30 -0.97 -12.35
N VAL A 6 12.00 -1.27 -12.32
CA VAL A 6 11.30 -1.65 -11.07
C VAL A 6 11.95 -2.90 -10.46
N HIS A 7 12.29 -3.91 -11.27
CA HIS A 7 12.99 -5.10 -10.82
C HIS A 7 14.34 -4.76 -10.16
N ARG A 8 15.15 -3.95 -10.83
CA ARG A 8 16.45 -3.48 -10.32
C ARG A 8 16.30 -2.79 -8.96
N LEU A 9 15.28 -1.96 -8.79
CA LEU A 9 15.01 -1.25 -7.54
C LEU A 9 14.49 -2.19 -6.44
N VAL A 10 13.59 -3.12 -6.78
CA VAL A 10 13.09 -4.14 -5.85
C VAL A 10 14.23 -4.98 -5.30
N LEU A 11 15.21 -5.36 -6.13
CA LEU A 11 16.39 -6.11 -5.70
C LEU A 11 17.28 -5.36 -4.69
N GLN A 12 17.24 -4.03 -4.66
CA GLN A 12 17.99 -3.20 -3.71
C GLN A 12 17.28 -3.02 -2.35
N LEU A 13 16.01 -3.41 -2.24
CA LEU A 13 15.28 -3.33 -0.98
C LEU A 13 15.88 -4.29 0.07
N PRO A 14 15.89 -3.93 1.36
CA PRO A 14 16.20 -4.86 2.42
C PRO A 14 15.27 -6.07 2.40
N GLU A 15 15.79 -7.24 2.79
CA GLU A 15 15.05 -8.51 2.76
C GLU A 15 13.69 -8.46 3.49
N PRO A 16 13.55 -7.83 4.67
CA PRO A 16 12.25 -7.70 5.34
C PRO A 16 11.23 -6.93 4.49
N ASN A 17 11.67 -5.90 3.75
CA ASN A 17 10.80 -5.10 2.89
C ASN A 17 10.37 -5.87 1.66
N LYS A 18 11.27 -6.63 1.02
CA LYS A 18 10.92 -7.53 -0.10
C LYS A 18 9.87 -8.55 0.32
N ARG A 19 10.07 -9.19 1.48
CA ARG A 19 9.14 -10.20 1.98
C ARG A 19 7.76 -9.61 2.27
N MET A 20 7.69 -8.43 2.88
CA MET A 20 6.41 -7.74 3.08
C MET A 20 5.75 -7.37 1.75
N LEU A 21 6.52 -6.86 0.78
CA LEU A 21 6.00 -6.49 -0.54
C LEU A 21 5.44 -7.71 -1.28
N GLU A 22 6.10 -8.86 -1.21
CA GLU A 22 5.62 -10.12 -1.78
C GLU A 22 4.29 -10.57 -1.17
N LEU A 23 4.18 -10.59 0.16
CA LEU A 23 2.94 -10.93 0.86
C LEU A 23 1.79 -9.98 0.49
N LEU A 24 2.11 -8.69 0.38
CA LEU A 24 1.15 -7.66 0.00
C LEU A 24 0.69 -7.87 -1.45
N CYS A 25 1.58 -7.99 -2.42
CA CYS A 25 1.23 -8.22 -3.81
C CYS A 25 0.42 -9.51 -3.99
N GLN A 26 0.80 -10.59 -3.29
CA GLN A 26 0.04 -11.84 -3.30
C GLN A 26 -1.39 -11.68 -2.77
N HIS A 27 -1.58 -10.84 -1.75
CA HIS A 27 -2.91 -10.52 -1.24
C HIS A 27 -3.68 -9.65 -2.24
N LEU A 28 -3.04 -8.62 -2.80
CA LEU A 28 -3.63 -7.69 -3.76
C LEU A 28 -4.10 -8.38 -5.06
N GLU A 29 -3.35 -9.36 -5.58
CA GLU A 29 -3.74 -10.16 -6.76
C GLU A 29 -5.05 -10.93 -6.53
N LYS A 30 -5.34 -11.35 -5.29
CA LYS A 30 -6.57 -12.07 -4.92
C LYS A 30 -7.75 -11.15 -4.65
N ASN A 31 -7.54 -9.84 -4.59
CA ASN A 31 -8.63 -8.89 -4.37
C ASN A 31 -9.43 -8.73 -5.67
N MET A 32 -10.77 -8.68 -5.55
CA MET A 32 -11.71 -8.57 -6.68
C MET A 32 -11.73 -7.18 -7.35
N MET A 33 -10.63 -6.42 -7.25
CA MET A 33 -10.49 -5.07 -7.77
C MET A 33 -9.55 -5.06 -8.98
N THR A 34 -9.76 -4.13 -9.90
CA THR A 34 -8.83 -3.92 -11.01
C THR A 34 -7.49 -3.42 -10.49
N VAL A 35 -6.43 -3.75 -11.21
CA VAL A 35 -5.05 -3.37 -10.89
C VAL A 35 -4.91 -1.85 -10.82
N SER A 36 -5.60 -1.10 -11.69
CA SER A 36 -5.65 0.37 -11.61
C SER A 36 -6.31 0.90 -10.33
N ASN A 37 -7.37 0.25 -9.84
CA ASN A 37 -7.97 0.66 -8.56
C ASN A 37 -7.01 0.38 -7.39
N LEU A 38 -6.27 -0.73 -7.46
CA LEU A 38 -5.21 -1.03 -6.49
C LEU A 38 -4.08 0.01 -6.56
N GLY A 39 -3.65 0.41 -7.76
CA GLY A 39 -2.67 1.47 -7.97
C GLY A 39 -3.09 2.78 -7.30
N VAL A 40 -4.34 3.21 -7.50
CA VAL A 40 -4.88 4.44 -6.87
C VAL A 40 -4.93 4.35 -5.35
N CYS A 41 -5.38 3.21 -4.80
CA CYS A 41 -5.53 3.04 -3.35
C CYS A 41 -4.19 2.87 -2.63
N PHE A 42 -3.26 2.11 -3.21
CA PHE A 42 -2.01 1.72 -2.55
C PHE A 42 -0.79 2.53 -3.00
N GLY A 43 -0.84 3.20 -4.15
CA GLY A 43 0.23 4.08 -4.65
C GLY A 43 0.72 5.10 -3.61
N PRO A 44 -0.18 5.91 -3.02
CA PRO A 44 0.20 6.89 -2.00
C PRO A 44 0.77 6.27 -0.73
N THR A 45 0.36 5.06 -0.37
CA THR A 45 0.77 4.38 0.86
C THR A 45 2.13 3.69 0.71
N LEU A 46 2.39 3.07 -0.45
CA LEU A 46 3.63 2.33 -0.69
C LEU A 46 4.78 3.21 -1.15
N LEU A 47 4.49 4.32 -1.84
CA LEU A 47 5.49 5.16 -2.51
C LEU A 47 5.39 6.63 -2.08
N ARG A 48 5.12 6.84 -0.78
CA ARG A 48 5.06 8.18 -0.20
C ARG A 48 6.41 8.89 -0.35
N ALA A 49 6.40 10.09 -0.92
CA ALA A 49 7.59 10.94 -0.99
C ALA A 49 8.04 11.35 0.41
N GLU A 50 9.36 11.52 0.60
CA GLU A 50 9.94 11.95 1.88
C GLU A 50 9.53 13.39 2.23
N GLU A 51 9.44 14.26 1.22
CA GLU A 51 9.03 15.65 1.35
C GLU A 51 7.77 15.97 0.53
N GLU A 52 6.82 16.67 1.16
CA GLU A 52 5.53 17.04 0.55
C GLU A 52 5.65 18.35 -0.23
N THR A 53 6.33 18.31 -1.38
CA THR A 53 6.54 19.48 -2.26
C THR A 53 5.61 19.51 -3.46
N VAL A 54 5.49 20.67 -4.13
CA VAL A 54 4.72 20.79 -5.39
C VAL A 54 5.31 19.89 -6.49
N ALA A 55 6.63 19.68 -6.50
CA ALA A 55 7.29 18.76 -7.41
C ALA A 55 6.88 17.30 -7.12
N ALA A 56 6.88 16.90 -5.84
CA ALA A 56 6.46 15.56 -5.41
C ALA A 56 5.01 15.24 -5.79
N ILE A 57 4.12 16.25 -5.84
CA ILE A 57 2.73 16.07 -6.27
C ILE A 57 2.64 15.64 -7.75
N MET A 58 3.53 16.13 -8.62
CA MET A 58 3.55 15.74 -10.03
C MET A 58 3.93 14.28 -10.22
N ASP A 59 4.64 13.70 -9.25
CA ASP A 59 5.12 12.33 -9.28
C ASP A 59 4.12 11.32 -8.69
N ILE A 60 3.07 11.79 -7.99
CA ILE A 60 2.02 10.95 -7.40
C ILE A 60 1.38 10.03 -8.45
N LYS A 61 1.16 10.53 -9.66
CA LYS A 61 0.57 9.74 -10.76
C LYS A 61 1.47 8.57 -11.20
N PHE A 62 2.78 8.67 -10.98
CA PHE A 62 3.72 7.59 -11.29
C PHE A 62 3.72 6.52 -10.20
N GLY A 63 3.44 6.87 -8.94
CA GLY A 63 3.30 5.90 -7.85
C GLY A 63 2.25 4.83 -8.16
N ASN A 64 1.10 5.25 -8.70
CA ASN A 64 0.05 4.32 -9.12
C ASN A 64 0.56 3.33 -10.17
N VAL A 65 1.25 3.81 -11.20
CA VAL A 65 1.82 2.98 -12.28
C VAL A 65 2.84 1.97 -11.76
N VAL A 66 3.67 2.36 -10.79
CA VAL A 66 4.64 1.44 -10.17
C VAL A 66 3.92 0.34 -9.39
N VAL A 67 2.86 0.67 -8.65
CA VAL A 67 2.05 -0.34 -7.95
C VAL A 67 1.34 -1.28 -8.92
N GLU A 68 0.82 -0.78 -10.05
CA GLU A 68 0.24 -1.62 -11.09
C GLU A 68 1.27 -2.63 -11.64
N ILE A 69 2.49 -2.15 -11.97
CA ILE A 69 3.59 -3.01 -12.43
C ILE A 69 3.95 -4.06 -11.37
N LEU A 70 4.03 -3.66 -10.10
CA LEU A 70 4.33 -4.55 -8.99
C LEU A 70 3.28 -5.66 -8.88
N VAL A 71 2.00 -5.32 -8.86
CA VAL A 71 0.92 -6.33 -8.71
C VAL A 71 0.83 -7.25 -9.93
N ASP A 72 1.00 -6.78 -11.15
CA ASP A 72 0.92 -7.62 -12.35
C ASP A 72 2.13 -8.56 -12.51
N ASN A 73 3.31 -8.17 -12.02
CA ASN A 73 4.57 -8.87 -12.30
C ASN A 73 5.27 -9.39 -11.04
N TRP A 74 4.63 -9.34 -9.87
CA TRP A 74 5.26 -9.60 -8.57
C TRP A 74 6.03 -10.93 -8.52
N ARG A 75 5.50 -11.98 -9.16
CA ARG A 75 6.13 -13.31 -9.21
C ARG A 75 7.50 -13.26 -9.88
N GLN A 76 7.64 -12.51 -10.97
CA GLN A 76 8.91 -12.37 -11.68
C GLN A 76 9.84 -11.37 -10.97
N LEU A 77 9.28 -10.33 -10.34
CA LEU A 77 10.05 -9.27 -9.70
C LEU A 77 10.62 -9.65 -8.33
N LEU A 78 10.01 -10.62 -7.64
CA LEU A 78 10.35 -11.01 -6.26
C LEU A 78 10.81 -12.46 -6.14
N SER A 79 10.81 -13.25 -7.24
CA SER A 79 11.44 -14.57 -7.24
C SER A 79 12.96 -14.41 -7.31
N ASN A 80 13.67 -15.06 -6.39
CA ASN A 80 15.14 -15.16 -6.36
C ASN A 80 15.73 -16.01 -7.52
N GLU A 81 14.95 -16.31 -8.56
CA GLU A 81 15.44 -17.01 -9.74
C GLU A 81 16.21 -16.02 -10.60
N ASP A 82 17.45 -15.78 -10.20
CA ASP A 82 18.49 -15.35 -11.11
C ASP A 82 18.44 -16.27 -12.33
N ASN A 83 17.89 -15.80 -13.45
CA ASN A 83 18.13 -16.43 -14.75
C ASN A 83 19.58 -16.16 -15.15
N SER A 84 20.50 -16.78 -14.42
CA SER A 84 21.93 -16.82 -14.70
C SER A 84 22.36 -18.28 -14.73
N SER A 85 22.49 -18.76 -15.96
CA SER A 85 23.16 -19.99 -16.30
C SER A 85 24.58 -20.07 -15.70
N VAL A 86 24.93 -21.27 -15.20
CA VAL A 86 26.29 -21.84 -14.98
C VAL A 86 26.80 -21.93 -13.52
N SER A 87 26.59 -23.14 -12.96
CA SER A 87 27.46 -24.02 -12.15
C SER A 87 28.53 -23.50 -11.15
N SER A 88 28.36 -24.02 -9.91
CA SER A 88 29.37 -24.68 -9.04
C SER A 88 29.81 -23.97 -7.75
N GLN A 89 29.09 -24.32 -6.68
CA GLN A 89 29.53 -24.79 -5.35
C GLN A 89 30.89 -24.34 -4.78
N LYS A 90 30.87 -23.78 -3.56
CA LYS A 90 31.45 -24.47 -2.38
C LYS A 90 30.85 -24.00 -1.05
N GLU A 91 30.33 -24.98 -0.34
CA GLU A 91 29.78 -25.02 1.03
C GLU A 91 30.85 -24.72 2.09
N LEU A 92 30.51 -23.95 3.15
CA LEU A 92 31.06 -24.16 4.49
C LEU A 92 30.05 -23.75 5.57
N LYS A 93 29.62 -24.76 6.32
CA LYS A 93 28.90 -24.68 7.60
C LYS A 93 29.83 -24.11 8.66
N ASN A 94 29.32 -23.22 9.53
CA ASN A 94 29.77 -23.20 10.91
C ASN A 94 28.67 -22.67 11.84
N SER A 95 28.16 -23.56 12.68
CA SER A 95 27.29 -23.23 13.80
C SER A 95 28.16 -22.72 14.95
N SER A 96 27.88 -21.53 15.45
CA SER A 96 28.35 -21.06 16.75
C SER A 96 27.17 -20.47 17.50
N SER A 97 26.71 -21.22 18.50
CA SER A 97 25.81 -20.77 19.55
C SER A 97 26.40 -19.53 20.25
N ALA A 98 25.60 -18.47 20.35
CA ALA A 98 25.83 -17.41 21.32
C ALA A 98 24.47 -16.86 21.77
N SER A 99 24.03 -17.36 22.93
CA SER A 99 22.97 -16.77 23.73
C SER A 99 23.32 -15.31 24.04
N LEU A 100 22.40 -14.39 23.73
CA LEU A 100 22.44 -13.03 24.25
C LEU A 100 21.20 -12.80 25.11
N THR A 101 21.48 -12.55 26.39
CA THR A 101 20.58 -12.34 27.50
C THR A 101 19.70 -11.11 27.27
N VAL A 102 18.38 -11.27 27.36
CA VAL A 102 17.41 -10.17 27.32
C VAL A 102 17.49 -9.39 28.62
N LEU A 103 17.81 -8.08 28.55
CA LEU A 103 17.63 -7.15 29.66
C LEU A 103 16.13 -6.84 29.82
N PRO A 104 15.59 -6.75 31.05
CA PRO A 104 14.20 -6.37 31.25
C PRO A 104 14.06 -4.85 31.13
N VAL A 105 13.71 -4.35 29.94
CA VAL A 105 13.13 -3.02 29.82
C VAL A 105 11.66 -3.13 30.16
N GLY A 106 11.26 -2.50 31.27
CA GLY A 106 9.88 -2.44 31.72
C GLY A 106 8.98 -1.87 30.64
N VAL A 107 8.13 -2.74 30.08
CA VAL A 107 7.06 -2.35 29.16
C VAL A 107 5.94 -1.77 30.03
N PRO A 108 5.55 -0.48 29.90
CA PRO A 108 4.32 -0.04 30.54
C PRO A 108 3.15 -0.72 29.83
N SER A 109 2.30 -1.40 30.60
CA SER A 109 1.09 -2.06 30.12
C SER A 109 0.29 -1.12 29.21
N PRO A 110 -0.20 -1.58 28.04
CA PRO A 110 -1.12 -0.79 27.24
C PRO A 110 -2.40 -0.63 28.05
N ARG A 111 -2.65 0.58 28.53
CA ARG A 111 -3.95 0.97 29.07
C ARG A 111 -4.94 0.80 27.92
N MET A 112 -5.80 -0.21 28.00
CA MET A 112 -6.96 -0.33 27.14
C MET A 112 -7.87 0.85 27.42
N ILE A 113 -7.69 1.94 26.67
CA ILE A 113 -8.66 3.02 26.61
C ILE A 113 -9.81 2.43 25.81
N SER A 114 -10.85 1.98 26.51
CA SER A 114 -12.14 1.70 25.89
C SER A 114 -12.51 2.92 25.04
N PRO A 115 -12.85 2.76 23.75
CA PRO A 115 -13.36 3.86 22.97
C PRO A 115 -14.63 4.33 23.68
N SER A 116 -14.62 5.54 24.23
CA SER A 116 -15.86 6.22 24.58
C SER A 116 -16.67 6.26 23.30
N HIS A 117 -17.72 5.45 23.24
CA HIS A 117 -18.66 5.38 22.13
C HIS A 117 -19.41 6.72 22.12
N ARG A 118 -18.79 7.75 21.54
CA ARG A 118 -19.47 9.00 21.27
C ARG A 118 -20.41 8.68 20.11
N PRO A 119 -21.74 8.77 20.28
CA PRO A 119 -22.65 8.62 19.17
C PRO A 119 -22.27 9.65 18.08
N PRO A 120 -22.38 9.28 16.79
CA PRO A 120 -22.17 10.25 15.72
C PRO A 120 -23.09 11.45 15.96
N PRO A 121 -22.63 12.68 15.71
CA PRO A 121 -23.51 13.84 15.78
C PRO A 121 -24.72 13.62 14.85
N PRO A 122 -25.90 14.15 15.21
CA PRO A 122 -27.05 14.14 14.31
C PRO A 122 -26.62 14.67 12.94
N TYR A 123 -26.96 13.93 11.88
CA TYR A 123 -26.68 14.39 10.53
C TYR A 123 -27.48 15.66 10.27
N HIS A 124 -26.79 16.79 10.14
CA HIS A 124 -27.39 18.03 9.67
C HIS A 124 -27.12 18.12 8.17
N PRO A 125 -28.15 18.14 7.31
CA PRO A 125 -27.94 18.35 5.89
C PRO A 125 -27.25 19.71 5.68
N PRO A 126 -26.27 19.79 4.77
CA PRO A 126 -25.60 21.06 4.48
C PRO A 126 -26.63 22.10 4.01
N PRO A 127 -26.44 23.39 4.35
CA PRO A 127 -27.32 24.44 3.86
C PRO A 127 -27.32 24.44 2.33
N PRO A 128 -28.48 24.64 1.67
CA PRO A 128 -28.55 24.66 0.22
C PRO A 128 -27.64 25.78 -0.32
N PRO A 129 -26.89 25.54 -1.41
CA PRO A 129 -26.07 26.57 -2.01
C PRO A 129 -26.96 27.75 -2.45
N LEU A 130 -26.57 28.96 -2.04
CA LEU A 130 -27.16 30.21 -2.51
C LEU A 130 -26.80 30.39 -4.00
N GLY A 131 -27.65 29.85 -4.87
CA GLY A 131 -27.58 30.03 -6.31
C GLY A 131 -26.98 28.84 -7.06
N GLY A 132 -27.81 28.20 -7.88
CA GLY A 132 -27.42 27.19 -8.86
C GLY A 132 -27.90 25.79 -8.49
N ALA A 133 -28.94 25.33 -9.17
CA ALA A 133 -29.39 23.94 -9.09
C ALA A 133 -28.30 23.01 -9.66
N THR A 134 -27.51 22.40 -8.77
CA THR A 134 -26.55 21.37 -9.17
C THR A 134 -27.28 20.05 -9.40
N LEU A 135 -26.76 19.21 -10.31
CA LEU A 135 -27.30 17.87 -10.62
C LEU A 135 -27.50 17.01 -9.36
N ALA A 136 -26.66 17.21 -8.34
CA ALA A 136 -26.78 16.56 -7.03
C ALA A 136 -28.07 16.92 -6.29
N HIS A 137 -28.56 18.16 -6.41
CA HIS A 137 -29.84 18.57 -5.80
C HIS A 137 -31.03 17.84 -6.45
N ALA A 138 -31.01 17.68 -7.78
CA ALA A 138 -32.05 16.97 -8.51
C ALA A 138 -32.12 15.49 -8.11
N VAL A 139 -30.98 14.83 -7.90
CA VAL A 139 -30.94 13.39 -7.56
C VAL A 139 -31.34 13.13 -6.10
N ILE A 140 -30.92 13.99 -5.16
CA ILE A 140 -31.16 13.76 -3.73
C ILE A 140 -32.59 14.10 -3.32
N TYR A 141 -33.20 15.12 -3.92
CA TYR A 141 -34.51 15.63 -3.47
C TYR A 141 -35.65 15.34 -4.43
N ASN A 142 -35.36 15.14 -5.72
CA ASN A 142 -36.39 14.81 -6.70
C ASN A 142 -36.44 13.28 -6.86
N ASN A 143 -37.02 12.60 -5.86
CA ASN A 143 -37.64 11.30 -6.12
C ASN A 143 -38.54 11.50 -7.35
N GLY A 144 -38.13 10.90 -8.48
CA GLY A 144 -38.75 11.09 -9.79
C GLY A 144 -40.27 10.87 -9.75
N PRO A 145 -40.99 11.40 -10.75
CA PRO A 145 -42.44 11.48 -10.71
C PRO A 145 -43.04 10.09 -10.48
N LYS A 146 -43.90 9.98 -9.47
CA LYS A 146 -44.85 8.88 -9.34
C LYS A 146 -45.76 8.93 -10.57
N GLN A 147 -45.55 8.01 -11.52
CA GLN A 147 -46.56 7.57 -12.46
C GLN A 147 -46.60 6.05 -12.43
#